data_AF-A0A5M8PBQ8-F1
#
_entry.id   AF-A0A5M8PBQ8-F1
#
_cell.length_a   1.000
_cell.length_b   1.000
_cell.length_c   1.000
_cell.angle_alpha   90.00
_cell.angle_beta   90.00
_cell.angle_gamma   90.00
#
_symmetry.space_group_name_H-M   'P 1'
#
loop_
_entity.id
_entity.type
_entity.pdbx_description
1 polymer ?
#
loop_
_entity_poly.entity_id
_entity_poly.type
_entity_poly.pdbx_seq_one_letter_code
_entity_poly.pdbx_strand_id
1 'polypeptide(L)'
;MAESEEQALEEVPLPSPPSPPVNPPPLPPPSPPLTLQTTTTSQLILPPPQQRLKSALWFSIGKTVDEETLNLGVNATPQFIGALTELVWAQIESVSVDLEAFAQHAGRQTISVDDVMLLSRRNEGLESVLRAFVDGERGGKAKKAGGRRVSER
;
A
#
# COMPACT_ATOMS: atom_id res chain seq x y z
N MET A 1 -32.87 71.55 22.60
CA MET A 1 -32.14 70.60 21.75
C MET A 1 -30.67 70.92 21.90
N ALA A 2 -29.96 70.13 22.69
CA ALA A 2 -28.50 70.07 22.71
C ALA A 2 -28.20 68.57 22.69
N GLU A 3 -27.85 68.07 21.52
CA GLU A 3 -27.35 66.72 21.33
C GLU A 3 -25.89 66.72 21.79
N SER A 4 -25.59 65.89 22.79
CA SER A 4 -24.23 65.62 23.24
C SER A 4 -23.63 64.57 22.31
N GLU A 5 -22.68 64.97 21.47
CA GLU A 5 -21.80 64.04 20.76
C GLU A 5 -20.78 63.46 21.74
N GLU A 6 -20.92 62.17 22.04
CA GLU A 6 -19.93 61.35 22.72
C GLU A 6 -18.86 60.96 21.69
N GLN A 7 -17.70 61.62 21.74
CA GLN A 7 -16.53 61.24 20.93
C GLN A 7 -15.84 60.05 21.59
N ALA A 8 -15.92 58.89 20.93
CA ALA A 8 -15.14 57.70 21.26
C ALA A 8 -13.65 57.98 21.08
N LEU A 9 -12.88 57.81 22.14
CA LEU A 9 -11.41 57.81 22.11
C LEU A 9 -10.95 56.53 21.41
N GLU A 10 -10.45 56.65 20.19
CA GLU A 10 -9.79 55.59 19.43
C GLU A 10 -8.51 55.16 20.20
N GLU A 11 -8.54 53.99 20.85
CA GLU A 11 -7.35 53.43 21.51
C GLU A 11 -6.36 52.96 20.45
N VAL A 12 -5.23 53.66 20.33
CA VAL A 12 -4.12 53.28 19.46
C VAL A 12 -3.44 52.03 20.05
N PRO A 13 -3.35 50.89 19.34
CA PRO A 13 -2.73 49.69 19.88
C PRO A 13 -1.23 49.91 20.12
N LEU A 14 -0.77 49.58 21.32
CA LEU A 14 0.64 49.65 21.71
C LEU A 14 1.51 48.78 20.79
N PRO A 15 2.73 49.22 20.43
CA PRO A 15 3.63 48.44 19.60
C PRO A 15 4.10 47.17 20.32
N SER A 16 4.10 46.05 19.61
CA SER A 16 4.56 44.75 20.09
C SER A 16 6.03 44.80 20.54
N PRO A 17 6.41 44.10 21.63
CA PRO A 17 7.79 44.07 22.09
C PRO A 17 8.71 43.37 21.06
N PRO A 18 10.00 43.78 20.97
CA PRO A 18 10.94 43.17 20.05
C PRO A 18 11.23 41.71 20.42
N SER A 19 11.27 40.83 19.41
CA SER A 19 11.62 39.42 19.62
C SER A 19 13.08 39.26 20.12
N PRO A 20 13.35 38.28 21.00
CA PRO A 20 14.70 38.05 21.49
C PRO A 20 15.65 37.58 20.37
N PRO A 21 16.97 37.80 20.51
CA PRO A 21 17.93 37.39 19.49
C PRO A 21 17.96 35.86 19.36
N VAL A 22 17.73 35.36 18.14
CA VAL A 22 17.95 33.96 17.78
C VAL A 22 19.46 33.70 17.77
N ASN A 23 19.95 32.94 18.74
CA ASN A 23 21.32 32.42 18.69
C ASN A 23 21.41 31.36 17.59
N PRO A 24 22.41 31.43 16.68
CA PRO A 24 22.64 30.38 15.71
C PRO A 24 22.98 29.06 16.42
N PRO A 25 22.55 27.91 15.89
CA PRO A 25 22.92 26.62 16.44
C PRO A 25 24.45 26.45 16.41
N PRO A 26 25.05 25.78 17.42
CA PRO A 26 26.49 25.54 17.46
C PRO A 26 26.92 24.70 16.25
N LEU A 27 28.04 25.09 15.63
CA LEU A 27 28.64 24.36 14.51
C LEU A 27 29.00 22.93 14.95
N PRO A 28 28.84 21.92 14.06
CA PRO A 28 29.30 20.57 14.35
C PRO A 28 30.83 20.55 14.52
N PRO A 29 31.36 19.69 15.40
CA PRO A 29 32.81 19.58 15.59
C PRO A 29 33.51 19.11 14.29
N PRO A 30 34.78 19.49 14.07
CA PRO A 30 35.53 19.06 12.90
C PRO A 30 35.71 17.53 12.91
N SER A 31 35.45 16.90 11.76
CA SER A 31 35.57 15.46 11.56
C SER A 31 36.98 14.96 11.91
N PRO A 32 37.13 13.80 12.57
CA PRO A 32 38.43 13.19 12.83
C PRO A 32 39.13 12.76 11.52
N PRO A 33 40.48 12.68 11.49
CA PRO A 33 41.22 12.29 10.30
C PRO A 33 40.89 10.85 9.89
N LEU A 34 40.75 10.64 8.58
CA LEU A 34 40.51 9.36 7.93
C LEU A 34 41.52 8.30 8.42
N THR A 35 41.06 7.43 9.31
CA THR A 35 41.75 6.17 9.58
C THR A 35 41.19 5.15 8.61
N LEU A 36 42.04 4.58 7.76
CA LEU A 36 41.72 3.48 6.85
C LEU A 36 41.12 2.31 7.64
N GLN A 37 39.78 2.21 7.68
CA GLN A 37 39.12 0.98 8.06
C GLN A 37 39.12 0.06 6.83
N THR A 38 39.85 -1.04 6.95
CA THR A 38 39.82 -2.16 6.01
C THR A 38 38.43 -2.81 6.07
N THR A 39 37.46 -2.29 5.32
CA THR A 39 36.14 -2.92 5.23
C THR A 39 36.12 -3.91 4.07
N THR A 40 36.35 -5.15 4.45
CA THR A 40 35.98 -6.41 3.82
C THR A 40 34.92 -6.29 2.71
N THR A 41 35.38 -6.61 1.51
CA THR A 41 34.67 -7.10 0.33
C THR A 41 33.44 -8.00 0.64
N SER A 42 32.37 -7.81 -0.15
CA SER A 42 31.22 -8.71 -0.37
C SER A 42 30.09 -8.78 0.68
N GLN A 43 29.13 -7.86 0.54
CA GLN A 43 27.70 -8.21 0.46
C GLN A 43 27.00 -7.18 -0.42
N LEU A 44 26.55 -7.58 -1.61
CA LEU A 44 25.58 -6.80 -2.39
C LEU A 44 24.31 -6.69 -1.54
N ILE A 45 24.09 -5.53 -0.93
CA ILE A 45 22.92 -5.24 -0.10
C ILE A 45 21.69 -5.20 -1.00
N LEU A 46 21.10 -6.36 -1.23
CA LEU A 46 19.70 -6.44 -1.60
C LEU A 46 18.90 -6.05 -0.34
N PRO A 47 17.87 -5.20 -0.46
CA PRO A 47 17.04 -4.89 0.69
C PRO A 47 16.39 -6.19 1.24
N PRO A 48 16.03 -6.22 2.53
CA PRO A 48 15.35 -7.36 3.13
C PRO A 48 14.21 -7.89 2.25
N PRO A 49 13.97 -9.21 2.22
CA PRO A 49 12.94 -9.81 1.36
C PRO A 49 11.58 -9.11 1.44
N GLN A 50 11.18 -8.70 2.63
CA GLN A 50 9.93 -7.98 2.88
C GLN A 50 9.89 -6.63 2.14
N GLN A 51 10.98 -5.86 2.17
CA GLN A 51 11.06 -4.58 1.47
C GLN A 51 11.00 -4.77 -0.06
N ARG A 52 11.61 -5.85 -0.57
CA ARG A 52 11.55 -6.20 -2.00
C ARG A 52 10.15 -6.61 -2.44
N LEU A 53 9.46 -7.41 -1.63
CA LEU A 53 8.08 -7.80 -1.90
C LEU A 53 7.15 -6.59 -1.85
N LYS A 54 7.35 -5.71 -0.86
CA LYS A 54 6.55 -4.51 -0.69
C LYS A 54 6.77 -3.49 -1.81
N SER A 55 7.99 -3.33 -2.32
CA SER A 55 8.25 -2.48 -3.48
C SER A 55 7.64 -3.05 -4.77
N ALA A 56 7.69 -4.37 -4.97
CA ALA A 56 7.00 -5.04 -6.07
C ALA A 56 5.47 -4.87 -5.99
N LEU A 57 4.92 -4.96 -4.77
CA LEU A 57 3.51 -4.70 -4.51
C LEU A 57 3.13 -3.25 -4.83
N TRP A 58 3.91 -2.28 -4.33
CA TRP A 58 3.72 -0.86 -4.61
C TRP A 58 3.69 -0.57 -6.11
N PHE A 59 4.62 -1.15 -6.87
CA PHE A 59 4.67 -0.99 -8.33
C PHE A 59 3.42 -1.58 -9.02
N SER A 60 2.99 -2.77 -8.59
CA SER A 60 1.80 -3.44 -9.16
C SER A 60 0.52 -2.64 -8.85
N ILE A 61 0.39 -2.14 -7.63
CA ILE A 61 -0.72 -1.28 -7.20
C ILE A 61 -0.72 0.03 -7.99
N GLY A 62 0.44 0.66 -8.16
CA GLY A 62 0.58 1.87 -8.97
C GLY A 62 0.02 1.67 -10.38
N LYS A 63 0.37 0.56 -11.05
CA LYS A 63 -0.19 0.23 -12.37
C LYS A 63 -1.70 0.06 -12.37
N THR A 64 -2.25 -0.71 -11.43
CA THR A 64 -3.70 -0.91 -11.33
C THR A 64 -4.43 0.42 -11.06
N VAL A 65 -3.88 1.27 -10.20
CA VAL A 65 -4.43 2.59 -9.91
C VAL A 65 -4.34 3.50 -11.13
N ASP A 66 -3.23 3.48 -11.87
CA ASP A 66 -3.06 4.26 -13.09
C ASP A 66 -4.10 3.86 -14.15
N GLU A 67 -4.34 2.55 -14.34
CA GLU A 67 -5.37 2.04 -15.26
C GLU A 67 -6.78 2.51 -14.87
N GLU A 68 -7.12 2.46 -13.58
CA GLU A 68 -8.44 2.90 -13.09
C GLU A 68 -8.61 4.42 -13.14
N THR A 69 -7.57 5.18 -12.82
CA THR A 69 -7.61 6.65 -12.80
C THR A 69 -7.74 7.24 -14.21
N LEU A 70 -7.17 6.57 -15.23
CA LEU A 70 -7.41 6.89 -16.64
C LEU A 70 -8.90 6.76 -17.01
N ASN A 71 -9.57 5.70 -16.54
CA ASN A 71 -11.00 5.50 -16.81
C ASN A 71 -11.88 6.55 -16.10
N LEU A 72 -11.46 6.98 -14.91
CA LEU A 72 -12.16 7.96 -14.09
C LEU A 72 -11.85 9.41 -14.47
N GLY A 73 -10.82 9.67 -15.28
CA GLY A 73 -10.38 11.01 -15.66
C GLY A 73 -9.80 11.82 -14.49
N VAL A 74 -9.26 11.14 -13.48
CA VAL A 74 -8.65 11.75 -12.29
C VAL A 74 -7.20 11.30 -12.14
N ASN A 75 -6.45 11.88 -11.20
CA ASN A 75 -5.09 11.45 -10.87
C ASN A 75 -5.05 10.92 -9.44
N ALA A 76 -4.29 9.85 -9.19
CA ALA A 76 -3.99 9.39 -7.84
C ALA A 76 -2.76 10.10 -7.26
N THR A 77 -2.80 10.40 -5.97
CA THR A 77 -1.65 10.96 -5.27
C THR A 77 -0.67 9.85 -4.87
N PRO A 78 0.64 10.14 -4.76
CA PRO A 78 1.62 9.17 -4.25
C PRO A 78 1.28 8.67 -2.84
N GLN A 79 0.67 9.53 -2.02
CA GLN A 79 0.22 9.20 -0.67
C GLN A 79 -0.94 8.20 -0.69
N PHE A 80 -1.88 8.35 -1.63
CA PHE A 80 -2.96 7.38 -1.83
C PHE A 80 -2.42 6.01 -2.22
N ILE A 81 -1.49 5.95 -3.19
CA ILE A 81 -0.85 4.69 -3.61
C ILE A 81 -0.07 4.06 -2.44
N GLY A 82 0.64 4.88 -1.66
CA GLY A 82 1.34 4.42 -0.45
C GLY A 82 0.38 3.83 0.59
N ALA A 83 -0.71 4.54 0.92
CA ALA A 83 -1.72 4.06 1.87
C ALA A 83 -2.42 2.78 1.39
N LEU A 84 -2.76 2.70 0.09
CA LEU A 84 -3.34 1.50 -0.50
C LEU A 84 -2.36 0.32 -0.46
N THR A 85 -1.07 0.57 -0.64
CA THR A 85 -0.03 -0.47 -0.51
C THR A 85 0.03 -1.03 0.91
N GLU A 86 -0.01 -0.18 1.95
CA GLU A 86 -0.06 -0.64 3.34
C GLU A 86 -1.34 -1.44 3.63
N LEU A 87 -2.48 -0.98 3.12
CA LEU A 87 -3.76 -1.67 3.26
C LEU A 87 -3.72 -3.07 2.65
N VAL A 88 -3.26 -3.20 1.41
CA VAL A 88 -3.17 -4.49 0.72
C VAL A 88 -2.14 -5.41 1.40
N TRP A 89 -1.02 -4.85 1.89
CA TRP A 89 -0.03 -5.62 2.64
C TRP A 89 -0.63 -6.24 3.90
N ALA A 90 -1.37 -5.45 4.70
CA ALA A 90 -2.08 -5.95 5.88
C ALA A 90 -3.16 -6.98 5.51
N GLN A 91 -3.86 -6.78 4.40
CA GLN A 91 -4.86 -7.72 3.92
C GLN A 91 -4.25 -9.07 3.54
N ILE A 92 -3.07 -9.08 2.90
CA ILE A 92 -2.35 -10.31 2.55
C ILE A 92 -2.00 -11.10 3.82
N GLU A 93 -1.56 -10.43 4.88
CA GLU A 93 -1.26 -11.08 6.16
C GLU A 93 -2.50 -11.77 6.74
N SER A 94 -3.63 -11.06 6.82
CA SER A 94 -4.90 -11.63 7.31
C SER A 94 -5.39 -12.80 6.45
N VAL A 95 -5.39 -12.63 5.12
CA VAL A 95 -5.88 -13.65 4.19
C VAL A 95 -5.03 -14.91 4.22
N SER A 96 -3.70 -14.77 4.34
CA SER A 96 -2.79 -15.91 4.37
C SER A 96 -3.06 -16.79 5.60
N VAL A 97 -3.28 -16.17 6.76
CA VAL A 97 -3.62 -16.89 8.01
C VAL A 97 -4.98 -17.59 7.89
N ASP A 98 -5.98 -16.91 7.35
CA ASP A 98 -7.31 -17.50 7.16
C ASP A 98 -7.26 -18.72 6.22
N LEU A 99 -6.54 -18.61 5.09
CA LEU A 99 -6.41 -19.70 4.12
C LEU A 99 -5.66 -20.90 4.69
N GLU A 100 -4.60 -20.67 5.48
CA GLU A 100 -3.89 -21.75 6.18
C GLU A 100 -4.82 -22.47 7.16
N ALA A 101 -5.57 -21.71 7.96
CA ALA A 101 -6.52 -22.27 8.92
C ALA A 101 -7.62 -23.09 8.24
N PHE A 102 -8.15 -22.65 7.09
CA PHE A 102 -9.16 -23.40 6.34
C PHE A 102 -8.62 -24.71 5.77
N ALA A 103 -7.43 -24.69 5.17
CA ALA A 103 -6.80 -25.90 4.66
C ALA A 103 -6.52 -26.90 5.80
N GLN A 104 -5.99 -26.41 6.93
CA GLN A 104 -5.69 -27.22 8.11
C GLN A 104 -6.96 -27.82 8.74
N HIS A 105 -8.06 -27.05 8.81
CA HIS A 105 -9.34 -27.53 9.31
C HIS A 105 -9.89 -28.71 8.48
N ALA A 106 -9.60 -28.73 7.18
CA ALA A 106 -9.95 -29.82 6.28
C ALA A 106 -8.90 -30.96 6.26
N GLY A 107 -7.87 -30.93 7.12
CA GLY A 107 -6.81 -31.93 7.18
C GLY A 107 -5.83 -31.88 5.99
N ARG A 108 -5.77 -30.76 5.26
CA ARG A 108 -4.90 -30.58 4.08
C ARG A 108 -3.72 -29.67 4.42
N GLN A 109 -2.61 -29.87 3.71
CA GLN A 109 -1.43 -28.98 3.74
C GLN A 109 -1.31 -28.11 2.49
N THR A 110 -2.28 -28.21 1.57
CA THR A 110 -2.30 -27.46 0.32
C THR A 110 -3.65 -26.77 0.21
N ILE A 111 -3.59 -25.44 0.01
CA ILE A 111 -4.76 -24.58 -0.17
C ILE A 111 -5.45 -24.96 -1.49
N SER A 112 -6.78 -25.11 -1.45
CA SER A 112 -7.64 -25.44 -2.58
C SER A 112 -8.56 -24.27 -2.92
N VAL A 113 -9.30 -24.41 -4.03
CA VAL A 113 -10.31 -23.41 -4.44
C VAL A 113 -11.39 -23.24 -3.37
N ASP A 114 -11.75 -24.31 -2.65
CA ASP A 114 -12.79 -24.27 -1.62
C ASP A 114 -12.40 -23.36 -0.45
N ASP A 115 -11.11 -23.25 -0.11
CA ASP A 115 -10.62 -22.36 0.95
C ASP A 115 -10.79 -20.88 0.55
N VAL A 116 -10.51 -20.55 -0.71
CA VAL A 116 -10.71 -19.20 -1.26
C VAL A 116 -12.19 -18.87 -1.39
N MET A 117 -13.02 -19.85 -1.76
CA MET A 117 -14.48 -19.67 -1.75
C MET A 117 -15.00 -19.37 -0.34
N LEU A 118 -14.49 -20.09 0.66
CA LEU A 118 -14.87 -19.88 2.06
C LEU A 118 -14.44 -18.50 2.58
N LEU A 119 -13.28 -17.99 2.14
CA LEU A 119 -12.83 -16.63 2.44
C LEU A 119 -13.82 -15.56 1.94
N SER A 120 -14.39 -15.76 0.75
CA SER A 120 -15.30 -14.78 0.11
C SER A 120 -16.72 -14.74 0.68
N ARG A 121 -17.09 -15.67 1.57
CA ARG A 121 -18.47 -15.89 2.06
C ARG A 121 -19.19 -14.69 2.68
N ARG A 122 -18.44 -13.66 3.11
CA ARG A 122 -19.00 -12.44 3.74
C ARG A 122 -19.26 -11.33 2.73
N ASN A 123 -18.91 -11.54 1.46
CA ASN A 123 -19.08 -10.59 0.37
C ASN A 123 -19.66 -11.34 -0.83
N GLU A 124 -20.99 -11.34 -0.93
CA GLU A 124 -21.74 -12.04 -1.97
C GLU A 124 -21.32 -11.62 -3.39
N GLY A 125 -20.99 -10.34 -3.58
CA GLY A 125 -20.50 -9.83 -4.86
C GLY A 125 -19.14 -10.42 -5.24
N LEU A 126 -18.20 -10.45 -4.31
CA LEU A 126 -16.89 -11.08 -4.50
C LEU A 126 -17.03 -12.59 -4.75
N GLU A 127 -17.86 -13.26 -3.97
CA GLU A 127 -18.13 -14.69 -4.13
C GLU A 127 -18.68 -14.99 -5.53
N SER A 128 -19.64 -14.19 -6.03
CA SER A 128 -20.20 -14.35 -7.37
C SER A 128 -19.14 -14.19 -8.46
N VAL A 129 -18.27 -13.19 -8.36
CA VAL A 129 -17.17 -12.97 -9.33
C VAL A 129 -16.19 -14.14 -9.33
N LEU A 130 -15.80 -14.64 -8.16
CA LEU A 130 -14.89 -15.77 -8.03
C LEU A 130 -15.50 -17.08 -8.57
N ARG A 131 -16.80 -17.33 -8.30
CA ARG A 131 -17.51 -18.49 -8.86
C ARG A 131 -17.51 -18.47 -10.38
N ALA A 132 -17.88 -17.34 -10.97
CA ALA A 132 -17.88 -17.17 -12.43
C ALA A 132 -16.49 -17.42 -13.03
N PHE A 133 -15.42 -16.95 -12.39
CA PHE A 133 -14.05 -17.21 -12.81
C PHE A 133 -13.69 -18.71 -12.77
N VAL A 134 -14.01 -19.40 -11.67
CA VAL A 134 -13.74 -20.84 -11.49
C VAL A 134 -14.48 -21.68 -12.54
N ASP A 135 -15.75 -21.35 -12.82
CA ASP A 135 -16.55 -22.06 -13.81
C ASP A 135 -16.01 -21.84 -15.23
N GLY A 136 -15.53 -20.63 -15.54
CA GLY A 136 -14.83 -20.32 -16.79
C GLY A 136 -13.57 -21.16 -17.00
N GLU A 137 -12.72 -21.27 -15.98
CA GLU A 137 -11.49 -22.08 -16.01
C GLU A 137 -11.77 -23.58 -16.20
N ARG A 138 -12.83 -24.09 -15.56
CA ARG A 138 -13.29 -25.48 -15.74
C ARG A 138 -13.77 -25.73 -17.17
N GLY A 139 -14.54 -24.79 -17.73
CA GLY A 139 -14.99 -24.83 -19.13
C GLY A 139 -13.82 -24.81 -20.13
N GLY A 140 -12.79 -24.01 -19.88
CA GLY A 140 -11.57 -23.95 -20.70
C GLY A 140 -10.75 -25.23 -20.68
N LYS A 141 -10.61 -25.86 -19.50
CA LYS A 141 -9.90 -27.14 -19.34
C LYS A 141 -10.62 -28.31 -20.02
N ALA A 142 -11.95 -28.35 -19.98
CA ALA A 142 -12.75 -29.35 -20.69
C ALA A 142 -12.53 -29.30 -22.21
N LYS A 143 -12.42 -28.10 -22.80
CA LYS A 143 -12.12 -27.93 -24.23
C LYS A 143 -10.71 -28.38 -24.61
N LYS A 144 -9.70 -28.14 -23.77
CA LYS A 144 -8.31 -28.62 -24.02
C LYS A 144 -8.18 -30.15 -23.92
N ALA A 145 -8.93 -30.81 -23.04
CA ALA A 145 -8.91 -32.27 -22.92
C ALA A 145 -9.54 -32.98 -24.14
N GLY A 146 -10.54 -32.36 -24.79
CA GLY A 146 -11.17 -32.88 -26.01
C GLY A 146 -10.30 -32.80 -27.27
N GLY A 147 -9.37 -31.83 -27.34
CA GLY A 147 -8.49 -31.64 -28.51
C GLY A 147 -7.29 -32.59 -28.58
N ARG A 148 -6.94 -33.30 -27.51
CA ARG A 148 -5.72 -34.14 -27.43
C ARG A 148 -5.93 -35.61 -27.85
N ARG A 149 -7.10 -35.98 -28.40
CA ARG A 149 -7.46 -37.39 -28.67
C ARG A 149 -7.52 -37.81 -30.14
N VAL A 150 -7.00 -37.02 -31.09
CA VAL A 150 -6.99 -37.42 -32.52
C VAL A 150 -5.68 -37.03 -33.20
N SER A 151 -4.64 -37.86 -33.07
CA SER A 151 -3.54 -37.97 -34.05
C SER A 151 -2.69 -39.21 -33.77
N GLU A 152 -3.30 -40.39 -33.77
CA GLU A 152 -2.52 -41.63 -33.93
C GLU A 152 -3.38 -42.65 -34.67
N ARG A 153 -3.23 -42.65 -36.00
CA ARG A 153 -3.43 -43.75 -36.94
C ARG A 153 -3.06 -43.29 -38.34
#